data_AF-A0AAE0BLM6-F1
#
_entry.id   AF-A0AAE0BLM6-F1
#
_cell.length_a   1.000
_cell.length_b   1.000
_cell.length_c   1.000
_cell.angle_alpha   90.00
_cell.angle_beta   90.00
_cell.angle_gamma   90.00
#
_symmetry.space_group_name_H-M   'P 1'
#
loop_
_entity.id
_entity.type
_entity.pdbx_description
1 polymer ?
#
loop_
_entity_poly.entity_id
_entity_poly.type
_entity_poly.pdbx_seq_one_letter_code
_entity_poly.pdbx_strand_id
1 'polypeptide(L)'
;MDAVQRAYESQVRREHRKRQQLQKQYLLEEATQLKIREKEKKERAREHLLARQELERMELEEQHRLERAAKAAEITHNKEQMRRSVETKNMEKRHIAEQKEAQIHMTRMAANDLASMRAKQREDRVETVREFGSHVEEVRRADDTKKKASYEAQVRQTQKLREQAARIAKNRAGRTEDSRRKAYTRAREEEQIRVSRVQRNTQTKEQRTEQALEKKQHSVIMQQMQAEARAKEIRKKVQRSEYEEHAFRAEQATKLKAKQERAAQFENEKARLVKEMSMRRDNLSHDLDTMETAISSIRSTRTMRPPSGLNLQHSLSTLDRFKSPQYYEDDNFLRSHNSTMGFTPSAMNWNAQTPFKSTTKKRPKSATRASSYATPERTASPDVSRSISPQKHAFLPQDLPMSDGFIADDEGGPIGPTGSRSEQLARILADEQNREEERQSILLTVKDPRQRQRLYMLFNTERDQAKSAIEALQRTEHA
;
A
#
# COMPACT_ATOMS: atom_id res chain seq x y z
N MET A 1 80.96 45.92 77.42
CA MET A 1 79.66 45.19 77.41
C MET A 1 78.80 45.60 76.21
N ASP A 2 78.61 46.89 75.96
CA ASP A 2 77.72 47.40 74.89
C ASP A 2 78.06 46.97 73.45
N ALA A 3 79.34 46.82 73.11
CA ALA A 3 79.76 46.39 71.77
C ALA A 3 79.33 44.94 71.47
N VAL A 4 79.36 44.06 72.47
CA VAL A 4 78.94 42.65 72.35
C VAL A 4 77.43 42.56 72.17
N GLN A 5 76.67 43.39 72.92
CA GLN A 5 75.22 43.45 72.79
C GLN A 5 74.77 43.95 71.40
N ARG A 6 75.42 44.99 70.85
CA ARG A 6 75.15 45.46 69.48
C ARG A 6 75.49 44.41 68.42
N ALA A 7 76.56 43.64 68.60
CA ALA A 7 76.94 42.55 67.70
C ALA A 7 75.91 41.42 67.71
N TYR A 8 75.44 41.03 68.91
CA TYR A 8 74.40 40.02 69.08
C TYR A 8 73.06 40.45 68.46
N GLU A 9 72.59 41.69 68.72
CA GLU A 9 71.37 42.22 68.10
C GLU A 9 71.47 42.30 66.57
N SER A 10 72.64 42.65 66.03
CA SER A 10 72.91 42.64 64.60
C SER A 10 72.83 41.23 64.00
N GLN A 11 73.39 40.23 64.69
CA GLN A 11 73.31 38.83 64.28
C GLN A 11 71.87 38.31 64.32
N VAL A 12 71.11 38.60 65.38
CA VAL A 12 69.69 38.24 65.49
C VAL A 12 68.86 38.87 64.37
N ARG A 13 69.10 40.14 64.02
CA ARG A 13 68.42 40.80 62.88
C ARG A 13 68.77 40.16 61.55
N ARG A 14 70.03 39.75 61.34
CA ARG A 14 70.45 39.04 60.11
C ARG A 14 69.79 37.66 60.01
N GLU A 15 69.78 36.90 61.10
CA GLU A 15 69.09 35.59 61.18
C GLU A 15 67.58 35.74 60.95
N HIS A 16 66.95 36.74 61.56
CA HIS A 16 65.54 37.02 61.34
C HIS A 16 65.24 37.40 59.89
N ARG A 17 66.07 38.22 59.23
CA ARG A 17 65.93 38.54 57.81
C ARG A 17 66.10 37.31 56.92
N LYS A 18 67.08 36.44 57.22
CA LYS A 18 67.26 35.16 56.50
C LYS A 18 66.03 34.27 56.64
N ARG A 19 65.47 34.13 57.85
CA ARG A 19 64.23 33.37 58.08
C ARG A 19 63.04 33.95 57.32
N GLN A 20 62.90 35.28 57.31
CA GLN A 20 61.86 35.95 56.52
C GLN A 20 62.04 35.76 55.00
N GLN A 21 63.27 35.78 54.50
CA GLN A 21 63.58 35.51 53.09
C GLN A 21 63.24 34.07 52.71
N LEU A 22 63.65 33.09 53.54
CA LEU A 22 63.30 31.68 53.35
C LEU A 22 61.79 31.48 53.39
N GLN A 23 61.08 32.07 54.35
CA GLN A 23 59.62 31.98 54.43
C GLN A 23 58.94 32.56 53.18
N LYS A 24 59.44 33.68 52.64
CA LYS A 24 58.94 34.25 51.38
C LYS A 24 59.20 33.31 50.19
N GLN A 25 60.36 32.67 50.14
CA GLN A 25 60.68 31.69 49.09
C GLN A 25 59.75 30.48 49.16
N TYR A 26 59.53 29.91 50.35
CA TYR A 26 58.57 28.80 50.53
C TYR A 26 57.16 29.17 50.09
N LEU A 27 56.66 30.35 50.46
CA LEU A 27 55.33 30.80 50.04
C LEU A 27 55.24 31.02 48.52
N LEU A 28 56.32 31.49 47.88
CA LEU A 28 56.36 31.62 46.42
C LEU A 28 56.38 30.25 45.74
N GLU A 29 57.17 29.30 46.24
CA GLU A 29 57.22 27.92 45.73
C GLU A 29 55.85 27.24 45.87
N GLU A 30 55.21 27.35 47.04
CA GLU A 30 53.87 26.81 47.27
C GLU A 30 52.83 27.44 46.33
N ALA A 31 52.86 28.76 46.13
CA ALA A 31 51.99 29.45 45.19
C ALA A 31 52.22 28.99 43.73
N THR A 32 53.47 28.73 43.32
CA THR A 32 53.75 28.19 41.99
C THR A 32 53.26 26.76 41.81
N GLN A 33 53.41 25.90 42.83
CA GLN A 33 52.91 24.53 42.80
C GLN A 33 51.38 24.49 42.72
N LEU A 34 50.68 25.36 43.45
CA LEU A 34 49.22 25.48 43.37
C LEU A 34 48.76 25.90 41.95
N LYS A 35 49.44 26.86 41.33
CA LYS A 35 49.15 27.27 39.94
C LYS A 35 49.37 26.13 38.94
N ILE A 36 50.40 25.30 39.13
CA ILE A 36 50.65 24.12 38.29
C ILE A 36 49.52 23.11 38.47
N ARG A 37 49.14 22.77 39.70
CA ARG A 37 48.03 21.84 39.97
C ARG A 37 46.70 22.33 39.40
N GLU A 38 46.41 23.63 39.47
CA GLU A 38 45.21 24.20 38.85
C GLU A 38 45.23 24.09 37.32
N LYS A 39 46.39 24.30 36.69
CA LYS A 39 46.54 24.11 35.24
C LYS A 39 46.33 22.65 34.84
N GLU A 40 46.97 21.71 35.54
CA GLU A 40 46.79 20.28 35.32
C GLU A 40 45.33 19.84 35.50
N LYS A 41 44.64 20.35 36.53
CA LYS A 41 43.21 20.06 36.74
C LYS A 41 42.35 20.59 35.59
N LYS A 42 42.66 21.78 35.06
CA LYS A 42 41.96 22.35 33.90
C LYS A 42 42.25 21.58 32.61
N GLU A 43 43.48 21.11 32.42
CA GLU A 43 43.86 20.29 31.27
C GLU A 43 43.17 18.93 31.30
N ARG A 44 43.19 18.22 32.43
CA ARG A 44 42.45 16.97 32.60
C ARG A 44 40.95 17.13 32.36
N ALA A 45 40.35 18.24 32.83
CA ALA A 45 38.95 18.52 32.57
C ALA A 45 38.64 18.73 31.07
N ARG A 46 39.58 19.34 30.32
CA ARG A 46 39.45 19.50 28.86
C ARG A 46 39.59 18.17 28.13
N GLU A 47 40.57 17.35 28.50
CA GLU A 47 40.75 16.01 27.94
C GLU A 47 39.52 15.15 28.17
N HIS A 48 38.94 15.19 29.37
CA HIS A 48 37.74 14.42 29.70
C HIS A 48 36.51 14.88 28.88
N LEU A 49 36.41 16.19 28.62
CA LEU A 49 35.33 16.76 27.79
C LEU A 49 35.50 16.37 26.32
N LEU A 50 36.73 16.39 25.80
CA LEU A 50 37.03 15.93 24.44
C LEU A 50 36.74 14.43 24.28
N ALA A 51 37.16 13.60 25.23
CA ALA A 51 36.87 12.16 25.22
C ALA A 51 35.36 11.88 25.23
N ARG A 52 34.57 12.66 26.00
CA ARG A 52 33.11 12.54 25.99
C ARG A 52 32.51 12.93 24.64
N GLN A 53 33.00 14.00 24.01
CA GLN A 53 32.54 14.40 22.67
C GLN A 53 32.89 13.36 21.60
N GLU A 54 34.05 12.70 21.71
CA GLU A 54 34.43 11.61 20.81
C GLU A 54 33.54 10.37 20.99
N LEU A 55 33.23 10.00 22.24
CA LEU A 55 32.27 8.93 22.53
C LEU A 55 30.88 9.24 21.97
N GLU A 56 30.36 10.44 22.20
CA GLU A 56 29.06 10.87 21.66
C GLU A 56 29.04 10.83 20.12
N ARG A 57 30.15 11.20 19.46
CA ARG A 57 30.27 11.08 18.00
C ARG A 57 30.27 9.62 17.53
N MET A 58 31.01 8.75 18.20
CA MET A 58 31.06 7.31 17.88
C MET A 58 29.69 6.64 18.05
N GLU A 59 28.96 6.96 19.12
CA GLU A 59 27.60 6.46 19.36
C GLU A 59 26.63 6.92 18.26
N LEU A 60 26.70 8.19 17.84
CA LEU A 60 25.89 8.70 16.74
C LEU A 60 26.25 8.04 15.40
N GLU A 61 27.53 7.81 15.13
CA GLU A 61 27.97 7.09 13.92
C GLU A 61 27.48 5.64 13.91
N GLU A 62 27.51 4.95 15.05
CA GLU A 62 26.98 3.60 15.20
C GLU A 62 25.47 3.56 15.01
N GLN A 63 24.72 4.49 15.61
CA GLN A 63 23.28 4.62 15.39
C GLN A 63 22.95 4.83 13.91
N HIS A 64 23.66 5.72 13.22
CA HIS A 64 23.47 5.93 11.78
C HIS A 64 23.83 4.68 10.96
N ARG A 65 24.85 3.93 11.36
CA ARG A 65 25.21 2.66 10.70
C ARG A 65 24.10 1.63 10.87
N LEU A 66 23.56 1.49 12.08
CA LEU A 66 22.44 0.59 12.37
C LEU A 66 21.17 1.01 11.63
N GLU A 67 20.87 2.31 11.57
CA GLU A 67 19.71 2.84 10.82
C GLU A 67 19.84 2.54 9.31
N ARG A 68 21.04 2.73 8.73
CA ARG A 68 21.30 2.35 7.33
C ARG A 68 21.16 0.85 7.10
N ALA A 69 21.63 0.02 8.04
CA ALA A 69 21.49 -1.42 7.96
C ALA A 69 20.02 -1.86 8.06
N ALA A 70 19.25 -1.27 8.97
CA ALA A 70 17.81 -1.52 9.12
C ALA A 70 17.05 -1.13 7.85
N LYS A 71 17.29 0.06 7.29
CA LYS A 71 16.70 0.49 6.01
C LYS A 71 17.08 -0.44 4.85
N ALA A 72 18.33 -0.92 4.80
CA ALA A 72 18.75 -1.89 3.80
C ALA A 72 18.00 -3.22 3.95
N ALA A 73 17.84 -3.72 5.18
CA ALA A 73 17.09 -4.93 5.48
C ALA A 73 15.61 -4.80 5.09
N GLU A 74 14.97 -3.67 5.40
CA GLU A 74 13.60 -3.37 5.02
C GLU A 74 13.42 -3.36 3.49
N ILE A 75 14.34 -2.72 2.76
CA ILE A 75 14.33 -2.72 1.29
C ILE A 75 14.45 -4.15 0.74
N THR A 76 15.32 -4.98 1.34
CA THR A 76 15.46 -6.39 0.91
C THR A 76 14.19 -7.19 1.19
N HIS A 77 13.58 -6.99 2.35
CA HIS A 77 12.33 -7.64 2.72
C HIS A 77 11.19 -7.26 1.78
N ASN A 78 11.00 -5.96 1.51
CA ASN A 78 9.97 -5.47 0.59
C ASN A 78 10.18 -5.99 -0.84
N LYS A 79 11.43 -6.07 -1.30
CA LYS A 79 11.75 -6.69 -2.61
C LYS A 79 11.38 -8.16 -2.65
N GLU A 80 11.60 -8.90 -1.57
CA GLU A 80 11.24 -10.31 -1.49
C GLU A 80 9.72 -10.52 -1.43
N GLN A 81 9.00 -9.70 -0.64
CA GLN A 81 7.53 -9.71 -0.63
C GLN A 81 6.95 -9.43 -2.01
N MET A 82 7.48 -8.44 -2.74
CA MET A 82 7.06 -8.16 -4.12
C MET A 82 7.34 -9.33 -5.06
N ARG A 83 8.50 -10.00 -4.94
CA ARG A 83 8.81 -11.20 -5.73
C ARG A 83 7.80 -12.32 -5.45
N ARG A 84 7.52 -12.62 -4.18
CA ARG A 84 6.51 -13.61 -3.79
C ARG A 84 5.12 -13.25 -4.32
N SER A 85 4.71 -11.97 -4.24
CA SER A 85 3.43 -11.49 -4.79
C SER A 85 3.35 -11.63 -6.32
N VAL A 86 4.44 -11.39 -7.04
CA VAL A 86 4.49 -11.60 -8.49
C VAL A 86 4.44 -13.09 -8.83
N GLU A 87 5.14 -13.94 -8.08
CA GLU A 87 5.11 -15.39 -8.24
C GLU A 87 3.71 -15.95 -8.01
N THR A 88 3.02 -15.56 -6.94
CA THR A 88 1.64 -16.00 -6.68
C THR A 88 0.68 -15.57 -7.78
N LYS A 89 0.76 -14.31 -8.24
CA LYS A 89 -0.04 -13.82 -9.38
C LYS A 89 0.28 -14.57 -10.68
N ASN A 90 1.52 -14.98 -10.90
CA ASN A 90 1.89 -15.75 -12.08
C ASN A 90 1.38 -17.20 -12.00
N MET A 91 1.40 -17.82 -10.83
CA MET A 91 0.81 -19.13 -10.60
C MET A 91 -0.71 -19.10 -10.79
N GLU A 92 -1.39 -18.08 -10.26
CA GLU A 92 -2.82 -17.87 -10.47
C GLU A 92 -3.16 -17.71 -11.95
N LYS A 93 -2.37 -16.93 -12.70
CA LYS A 93 -2.55 -16.79 -14.16
C LYS A 93 -2.37 -18.10 -14.91
N ARG A 94 -1.40 -18.94 -14.51
CA ARG A 94 -1.19 -20.28 -15.10
C ARG A 94 -2.38 -21.18 -14.81
N HIS A 95 -2.85 -21.21 -13.57
CA HIS A 95 -4.03 -21.99 -13.19
C HIS A 95 -5.29 -21.55 -13.96
N ILE A 96 -5.50 -20.24 -14.13
CA ILE A 96 -6.61 -19.71 -14.95
C ILE A 96 -6.45 -20.12 -16.42
N ALA A 97 -5.22 -20.12 -16.96
CA ALA A 97 -4.97 -20.56 -18.32
C ALA A 97 -5.26 -22.06 -18.49
N GLU A 98 -4.78 -22.90 -17.58
CA GLU A 98 -5.05 -24.34 -17.54
C GLU A 98 -6.55 -24.64 -17.44
N GLN A 99 -7.28 -23.94 -16.57
CA GLN A 99 -8.73 -24.06 -16.47
C GLN A 99 -9.45 -23.70 -17.78
N LYS A 100 -9.01 -22.64 -18.46
CA LYS A 100 -9.56 -22.24 -19.76
C LYS A 100 -9.24 -23.27 -20.85
N GLU A 101 -8.03 -23.82 -20.87
CA GLU A 101 -7.66 -24.88 -21.82
C GLU A 101 -8.49 -26.15 -21.59
N ALA A 102 -8.68 -26.56 -20.33
CA ALA A 102 -9.56 -27.66 -19.96
C ALA A 102 -11.01 -27.41 -20.41
N GLN A 103 -11.52 -26.19 -20.20
CA GLN A 103 -12.85 -25.80 -20.65
C GLN A 103 -12.98 -25.83 -22.18
N ILE A 104 -11.98 -25.33 -22.91
CA ILE A 104 -11.94 -25.39 -24.37
C ILE A 104 -11.94 -26.85 -24.84
N HIS A 105 -11.15 -27.71 -24.21
CA HIS A 105 -11.10 -29.13 -24.52
C HIS A 105 -12.48 -29.80 -24.33
N MET A 106 -13.12 -29.58 -23.19
CA MET A 106 -14.48 -30.08 -22.92
C MET A 106 -15.50 -29.58 -23.95
N THR A 107 -15.45 -28.29 -24.31
CA THR A 107 -16.35 -27.72 -25.32
C THR A 107 -16.11 -28.33 -26.71
N ARG A 108 -14.84 -28.59 -27.07
CA ARG A 108 -14.49 -29.27 -28.32
C ARG A 108 -14.99 -30.70 -28.36
N MET A 109 -14.85 -31.46 -27.26
CA MET A 109 -15.40 -32.80 -27.16
C MET A 109 -16.91 -32.80 -27.33
N ALA A 110 -17.63 -31.93 -26.60
CA ALA A 110 -19.07 -31.80 -26.74
C ALA A 110 -19.52 -31.40 -28.16
N ALA A 111 -18.76 -30.53 -28.83
CA ALA A 111 -19.03 -30.15 -30.22
C ALA A 111 -18.82 -31.31 -31.19
N ASN A 112 -17.77 -32.13 -30.98
CA ASN A 112 -17.51 -33.32 -31.78
C ASN A 112 -18.60 -34.39 -31.57
N ASP A 113 -19.03 -34.62 -30.33
CA ASP A 113 -20.12 -35.55 -30.01
C ASP A 113 -21.44 -35.11 -30.67
N LEU A 114 -21.74 -33.81 -30.63
CA LEU A 114 -22.92 -33.23 -31.31
C LEU A 114 -22.81 -33.36 -32.83
N ALA A 115 -21.62 -33.15 -33.40
CA ALA A 115 -21.37 -33.32 -34.83
C ALA A 115 -21.55 -34.79 -35.26
N SER A 116 -21.05 -35.73 -34.46
CA SER A 116 -21.21 -37.17 -34.66
C SER A 116 -22.69 -37.57 -34.60
N MET A 117 -23.42 -37.11 -33.59
CA MET A 117 -24.87 -37.32 -33.46
C MET A 117 -25.65 -36.78 -34.68
N ARG A 118 -25.30 -35.59 -35.16
CA ARG A 118 -25.91 -35.00 -36.37
C ARG A 118 -25.54 -35.75 -37.65
N ALA A 119 -24.33 -36.29 -37.73
CA ALA A 119 -23.91 -37.13 -38.86
C ALA A 119 -24.72 -38.41 -38.88
N LYS A 120 -24.85 -39.11 -37.75
CA LYS A 120 -25.68 -40.30 -37.61
C LYS A 120 -27.15 -40.04 -37.96
N GLN A 121 -27.73 -38.95 -37.45
CA GLN A 121 -29.10 -38.56 -37.83
C GLN A 121 -29.27 -38.27 -39.33
N ARG A 122 -28.22 -37.81 -40.01
CA ARG A 122 -28.25 -37.61 -41.47
C ARG A 122 -28.17 -38.95 -42.20
N GLU A 123 -27.33 -39.87 -41.73
CA GLU A 123 -27.26 -41.23 -42.27
C GLU A 123 -28.60 -41.95 -42.12
N ASP A 124 -29.20 -41.94 -40.92
CA ASP A 124 -30.53 -42.51 -40.66
C ASP A 124 -31.62 -41.89 -41.56
N ARG A 125 -31.54 -40.57 -41.80
CA ARG A 125 -32.45 -39.88 -42.74
C ARG A 125 -32.23 -40.27 -44.20
N VAL A 126 -30.99 -40.44 -44.61
CA VAL A 126 -30.68 -40.88 -45.98
C VAL A 126 -31.15 -42.32 -46.19
N GLU A 127 -31.00 -43.18 -45.18
CA GLU A 127 -31.47 -44.55 -45.20
C GLU A 127 -33.00 -44.62 -45.27
N THR A 128 -33.72 -43.87 -44.42
CA THR A 128 -35.20 -43.79 -44.50
C THR A 128 -35.70 -43.22 -45.83
N VAL A 129 -35.02 -42.21 -46.41
CA VAL A 129 -35.35 -41.70 -47.75
C VAL A 129 -35.08 -42.74 -48.84
N ARG A 130 -34.01 -43.53 -48.71
CA ARG A 130 -33.70 -44.62 -49.63
C ARG A 130 -34.74 -45.73 -49.57
N GLU A 131 -35.14 -46.15 -48.37
CA GLU A 131 -36.22 -47.13 -48.15
C GLU A 131 -37.55 -46.64 -48.74
N PHE A 132 -37.90 -45.37 -48.48
CA PHE A 132 -39.09 -44.77 -49.06
C PHE A 132 -39.01 -44.71 -50.59
N GLY A 133 -37.84 -44.38 -51.15
CA GLY A 133 -37.58 -44.39 -52.59
C GLY A 133 -37.74 -45.77 -53.21
N SER A 134 -37.23 -46.83 -52.56
CA SER A 134 -37.45 -48.21 -53.02
C SER A 134 -38.93 -48.61 -52.97
N HIS A 135 -39.65 -48.18 -51.93
CA HIS A 135 -41.07 -48.50 -51.81
C HIS A 135 -41.92 -47.75 -52.86
N VAL A 136 -41.57 -46.49 -53.17
CA VAL A 136 -42.18 -45.75 -54.28
C VAL A 136 -41.87 -46.39 -55.63
N GLU A 137 -40.66 -46.91 -55.85
CA GLU A 137 -40.33 -47.68 -57.06
C GLU A 137 -41.10 -49.01 -57.15
N GLU A 138 -41.26 -49.73 -56.04
CA GLU A 138 -42.08 -50.95 -55.98
C GLU A 138 -43.54 -50.65 -56.29
N VAL A 139 -44.12 -49.61 -55.67
CA VAL A 139 -45.48 -49.15 -55.96
C VAL A 139 -45.59 -48.72 -57.41
N ARG A 140 -44.59 -48.02 -57.95
CA ARG A 140 -44.57 -47.62 -59.36
C ARG A 140 -44.48 -48.82 -60.29
N ARG A 141 -43.68 -49.85 -60.00
CA ARG A 141 -43.63 -51.09 -60.78
C ARG A 141 -44.93 -51.88 -60.67
N ALA A 142 -45.56 -51.90 -59.50
CA ALA A 142 -46.89 -52.48 -59.29
C ALA A 142 -47.98 -51.72 -60.08
N ASP A 143 -47.89 -50.39 -60.13
CA ASP A 143 -48.79 -49.56 -60.93
C ASP A 143 -48.50 -49.67 -62.42
N ASP A 144 -47.24 -49.80 -62.84
CA ASP A 144 -46.86 -49.99 -64.25
C ASP A 144 -47.24 -51.39 -64.74
N THR A 145 -47.20 -52.41 -63.87
CA THR A 145 -47.75 -53.75 -64.19
C THR A 145 -49.27 -53.77 -64.23
N LYS A 146 -49.96 -53.06 -63.31
CA LYS A 146 -51.42 -52.85 -63.40
C LYS A 146 -51.81 -52.03 -64.63
N LYS A 147 -51.05 -50.99 -64.98
CA LYS A 147 -51.26 -50.20 -66.19
C LYS A 147 -50.96 -51.02 -67.44
N LYS A 148 -49.93 -51.87 -67.45
CA LYS A 148 -49.64 -52.77 -68.58
C LYS A 148 -50.73 -53.84 -68.74
N ALA A 149 -51.23 -54.42 -67.65
CA ALA A 149 -52.37 -55.33 -67.68
C ALA A 149 -53.66 -54.63 -68.13
N SER A 150 -53.90 -53.41 -67.66
CA SER A 150 -55.00 -52.54 -68.10
C SER A 150 -54.86 -52.15 -69.58
N TYR A 151 -53.64 -51.85 -70.04
CA TYR A 151 -53.32 -51.49 -71.41
C TYR A 151 -53.43 -52.71 -72.34
N GLU A 152 -53.05 -53.91 -71.91
CA GLU A 152 -53.24 -55.15 -72.66
C GLU A 152 -54.73 -55.56 -72.72
N ALA A 153 -55.49 -55.33 -71.64
CA ALA A 153 -56.95 -55.47 -71.64
C ALA A 153 -57.61 -54.42 -72.55
N GLN A 154 -57.15 -53.17 -72.52
CA GLN A 154 -57.56 -52.10 -73.43
C GLN A 154 -57.11 -52.39 -74.86
N VAL A 155 -55.98 -53.03 -75.12
CA VAL A 155 -55.52 -53.41 -76.46
C VAL A 155 -56.38 -54.53 -77.02
N ARG A 156 -56.79 -55.51 -76.20
CA ARG A 156 -57.77 -56.54 -76.59
C ARG A 156 -59.16 -55.96 -76.82
N GLN A 157 -59.57 -54.97 -76.02
CA GLN A 157 -60.84 -54.25 -76.19
C GLN A 157 -60.79 -53.28 -77.39
N THR A 158 -59.64 -52.65 -77.64
CA THR A 158 -59.41 -51.75 -78.78
C THR A 158 -59.08 -52.50 -80.07
N GLN A 159 -58.66 -53.76 -80.05
CA GLN A 159 -58.65 -54.64 -81.23
C GLN A 159 -60.09 -54.98 -81.65
N LYS A 160 -60.96 -55.32 -80.67
CA LYS A 160 -62.41 -55.50 -80.91
C LYS A 160 -63.09 -54.22 -81.38
N LEU A 161 -62.71 -53.06 -80.82
CA LEU A 161 -63.20 -51.76 -81.27
C LEU A 161 -62.50 -51.26 -82.55
N ARG A 162 -61.30 -51.74 -82.92
CA ARG A 162 -60.62 -51.41 -84.20
C ARG A 162 -61.24 -52.15 -85.37
N GLU A 163 -61.75 -53.36 -85.17
CA GLU A 163 -62.59 -54.04 -86.16
C GLU A 163 -63.93 -53.31 -86.39
N GLN A 164 -64.49 -52.67 -85.35
CA GLN A 164 -65.66 -51.80 -85.48
C GLN A 164 -65.34 -50.37 -85.97
N ALA A 165 -64.18 -49.81 -85.62
CA ALA A 165 -63.76 -48.45 -85.97
C ALA A 165 -63.08 -48.36 -87.33
N ALA A 166 -62.62 -49.47 -87.92
CA ALA A 166 -62.21 -49.52 -89.33
C ALA A 166 -63.40 -49.27 -90.29
N ARG A 167 -64.65 -49.34 -89.81
CA ARG A 167 -65.85 -48.91 -90.54
C ARG A 167 -66.25 -47.45 -90.29
N ILE A 168 -65.69 -46.79 -89.27
CA ILE A 168 -66.06 -45.43 -88.86
C ILE A 168 -64.79 -44.60 -88.66
N ALA A 169 -63.97 -44.48 -89.71
CA ALA A 169 -62.82 -43.58 -89.72
C ALA A 169 -62.50 -43.04 -91.13
N LYS A 170 -63.53 -42.92 -91.99
CA LYS A 170 -63.60 -41.82 -92.96
C LYS A 170 -64.34 -40.70 -92.24
N ASN A 171 -63.63 -39.86 -91.49
CA ASN A 171 -63.93 -38.45 -91.22
C ASN A 171 -63.18 -37.91 -89.99
N ARG A 172 -62.62 -36.70 -90.20
CA ARG A 172 -62.14 -35.71 -89.22
C ARG A 172 -60.72 -35.87 -88.67
N ALA A 173 -59.80 -35.32 -89.45
CA ALA A 173 -58.69 -34.52 -88.95
C ALA A 173 -59.21 -33.21 -88.31
N GLY A 174 -58.65 -32.80 -87.18
CA GLY A 174 -58.95 -31.48 -86.63
C GLY A 174 -58.42 -31.21 -85.23
N ARG A 175 -57.20 -30.64 -85.18
CA ARG A 175 -56.68 -29.56 -84.31
C ARG A 175 -56.92 -29.65 -82.79
N THR A 176 -55.86 -29.42 -82.02
CA THR A 176 -55.99 -28.55 -80.82
C THR A 176 -54.77 -27.64 -80.67
N GLU A 177 -54.98 -26.38 -81.04
CA GLU A 177 -54.09 -25.22 -80.82
C GLU A 177 -54.08 -24.78 -79.34
N ASP A 178 -54.97 -25.33 -78.51
CA ASP A 178 -55.12 -25.05 -77.08
C ASP A 178 -53.99 -25.62 -76.20
N SER A 179 -53.35 -26.70 -76.64
CA SER A 179 -52.25 -27.33 -75.90
C SER A 179 -50.98 -26.48 -75.93
N ARG A 180 -50.79 -25.65 -76.98
CA ARG A 180 -49.68 -24.68 -77.06
C ARG A 180 -49.94 -23.43 -76.22
N ARG A 181 -51.18 -22.95 -76.14
CA ARG A 181 -51.54 -21.78 -75.32
C ARG A 181 -51.39 -22.04 -73.81
N LYS A 182 -51.74 -23.24 -73.33
CA LYS A 182 -51.58 -23.62 -71.91
C LYS A 182 -50.12 -23.82 -71.47
N ALA A 183 -49.22 -24.16 -72.39
CA ALA A 183 -47.79 -24.25 -72.12
C ALA A 183 -47.12 -22.86 -72.02
N TYR A 184 -47.55 -21.91 -72.87
CA TYR A 184 -47.05 -20.53 -72.85
C TYR A 184 -47.48 -19.73 -71.61
N THR A 185 -48.68 -19.96 -71.08
CA THR A 185 -49.14 -19.27 -69.86
C THR A 185 -48.41 -19.76 -68.60
N ARG A 186 -48.16 -21.06 -68.47
CA ARG A 186 -47.39 -21.62 -67.34
C ARG A 186 -45.93 -21.15 -67.33
N ALA A 187 -45.29 -21.06 -68.49
CA ALA A 187 -43.92 -20.55 -68.59
C ALA A 187 -43.82 -19.07 -68.16
N ARG A 188 -44.84 -18.25 -68.46
CA ARG A 188 -44.89 -16.83 -68.09
C ARG A 188 -45.12 -16.62 -66.58
N GLU A 189 -45.93 -17.48 -65.96
CA GLU A 189 -46.17 -17.47 -64.51
C GLU A 189 -44.91 -17.89 -63.72
N GLU A 190 -44.18 -18.90 -64.18
CA GLU A 190 -42.91 -19.32 -63.55
C GLU A 190 -41.82 -18.26 -63.65
N GLU A 191 -41.77 -17.51 -64.76
CA GLU A 191 -40.84 -16.41 -64.96
C GLU A 191 -41.16 -15.21 -64.05
N GLN A 192 -42.44 -14.85 -63.90
CA GLN A 192 -42.88 -13.84 -62.92
C GLN A 192 -42.54 -14.22 -61.48
N ILE A 193 -42.69 -15.50 -61.11
CA ILE A 193 -42.34 -15.98 -59.77
C ILE A 193 -40.82 -15.84 -59.54
N ARG A 194 -39.98 -16.19 -60.52
CA ARG A 194 -38.51 -16.00 -60.42
C ARG A 194 -38.13 -14.54 -60.23
N VAL A 195 -38.67 -13.63 -61.05
CA VAL A 195 -38.37 -12.19 -60.95
C VAL A 195 -38.78 -11.65 -59.58
N SER A 196 -39.97 -12.01 -59.08
CA SER A 196 -40.43 -11.59 -57.74
C SER A 196 -39.56 -12.13 -56.59
N ARG A 197 -38.94 -13.31 -56.78
CA ARG A 197 -38.07 -13.94 -55.77
C ARG A 197 -36.69 -13.30 -55.76
N VAL A 198 -36.17 -12.95 -56.94
CA VAL A 198 -34.91 -12.21 -57.06
C VAL A 198 -35.05 -10.81 -56.45
N GLN A 199 -36.12 -10.08 -56.74
CA GLN A 199 -36.38 -8.75 -56.16
C GLN A 199 -36.51 -8.77 -54.63
N ARG A 200 -37.19 -9.80 -54.07
CA ARG A 200 -37.27 -9.97 -52.60
C ARG A 200 -35.92 -10.32 -51.99
N ASN A 201 -35.10 -11.12 -52.67
CA ASN A 201 -33.76 -11.48 -52.20
C ASN A 201 -32.78 -10.30 -52.28
N THR A 202 -32.90 -9.40 -53.25
CA THR A 202 -32.07 -8.19 -53.33
C THR A 202 -32.46 -7.18 -52.26
N GLN A 203 -33.76 -6.92 -52.05
CA GLN A 203 -34.23 -6.01 -51.00
C GLN A 203 -33.84 -6.48 -49.59
N THR A 204 -33.97 -7.79 -49.31
CA THR A 204 -33.55 -8.34 -48.01
C THR A 204 -32.03 -8.30 -47.81
N LYS A 205 -31.24 -8.33 -48.89
CA LYS A 205 -29.79 -8.20 -48.82
C LYS A 205 -29.38 -6.74 -48.53
N GLU A 206 -30.02 -5.78 -49.18
CA GLU A 206 -29.81 -4.34 -48.97
C GLU A 206 -30.16 -3.93 -47.53
N GLN A 207 -31.33 -4.36 -47.02
CA GLN A 207 -31.72 -4.09 -45.63
C GLN A 207 -30.73 -4.70 -44.61
N ARG A 208 -30.20 -5.90 -44.88
CA ARG A 208 -29.19 -6.52 -44.01
C ARG A 208 -27.86 -5.76 -44.04
N THR A 209 -27.48 -5.21 -45.18
CA THR A 209 -26.26 -4.40 -45.30
C THR A 209 -26.41 -3.05 -44.60
N GLU A 210 -27.56 -2.40 -44.69
CA GLU A 210 -27.85 -1.15 -43.97
C GLU A 210 -27.84 -1.36 -42.46
N GLN A 211 -28.53 -2.39 -41.95
CA GLN A 211 -28.51 -2.73 -40.53
C GLN A 211 -27.10 -3.09 -40.02
N ALA A 212 -26.26 -3.72 -40.86
CA ALA A 212 -24.88 -4.01 -40.50
C ALA A 212 -24.01 -2.74 -40.45
N LEU A 213 -24.25 -1.77 -41.33
CA LEU A 213 -23.57 -0.48 -41.32
C LEU A 213 -23.98 0.37 -40.11
N GLU A 214 -25.27 0.44 -39.78
CA GLU A 214 -25.76 1.13 -38.59
C GLU A 214 -25.17 0.54 -37.30
N LYS A 215 -25.13 -0.79 -37.17
CA LYS A 215 -24.50 -1.45 -36.01
C LYS A 215 -23.01 -1.15 -35.89
N LYS A 216 -22.29 -1.05 -37.02
CA LYS A 216 -20.88 -0.67 -37.03
C LYS A 216 -20.70 0.79 -36.60
N GLN A 217 -21.48 1.71 -37.15
CA GLN A 217 -21.45 3.13 -36.75
C GLN A 217 -21.74 3.29 -35.26
N HIS A 218 -22.77 2.61 -34.75
CA HIS A 218 -23.14 2.68 -33.35
C HIS A 218 -22.05 2.12 -32.42
N SER A 219 -21.38 1.03 -32.84
CA SER A 219 -20.22 0.46 -32.13
C SER A 219 -19.04 1.44 -32.07
N VAL A 220 -18.76 2.14 -33.17
CA VAL A 220 -17.67 3.14 -33.21
C VAL A 220 -17.95 4.30 -32.26
N ILE A 221 -19.18 4.82 -32.25
CA ILE A 221 -19.59 5.90 -31.34
C ILE A 221 -19.45 5.45 -29.87
N MET A 222 -19.88 4.23 -29.55
CA MET A 222 -19.75 3.68 -28.18
C MET A 222 -18.29 3.51 -27.76
N GLN A 223 -17.41 3.07 -28.67
CA GLN A 223 -15.97 2.96 -28.39
C GLN A 223 -15.33 4.34 -28.20
N GLN A 224 -15.70 5.34 -29.00
CA GLN A 224 -15.22 6.72 -28.83
C GLN A 224 -15.64 7.31 -27.48
N MET A 225 -16.90 7.14 -27.07
CA MET A 225 -17.34 7.60 -25.74
C MET A 225 -16.58 6.92 -24.60
N GLN A 226 -16.33 5.61 -24.70
CA GLN A 226 -15.55 4.90 -23.68
C GLN A 226 -14.09 5.36 -23.64
N ALA A 227 -13.49 5.63 -24.79
CA ALA A 227 -12.14 6.17 -24.87
C ALA A 227 -12.06 7.59 -24.26
N GLU A 228 -13.04 8.44 -24.53
CA GLU A 228 -13.10 9.79 -23.95
C GLU A 228 -13.32 9.76 -22.44
N ALA A 229 -14.18 8.87 -21.93
CA ALA A 229 -14.38 8.68 -20.49
C ALA A 229 -13.08 8.23 -19.78
N ARG A 230 -12.35 7.28 -20.37
CA ARG A 230 -11.04 6.85 -19.86
C ARG A 230 -10.02 7.98 -19.89
N ALA A 231 -9.98 8.76 -20.96
CA ALA A 231 -9.08 9.91 -21.07
C ALA A 231 -9.37 10.97 -19.98
N LYS A 232 -10.65 11.25 -19.70
CA LYS A 232 -11.06 12.14 -18.59
C LYS A 232 -10.65 11.60 -17.22
N GLU A 233 -10.76 10.29 -17.00
CA GLU A 233 -10.33 9.66 -15.74
C GLU A 233 -8.80 9.74 -15.56
N ILE A 234 -8.03 9.49 -16.63
CA ILE A 234 -6.57 9.64 -16.61
C ILE A 234 -6.17 11.08 -16.30
N ARG A 235 -6.80 12.08 -16.95
CA ARG A 235 -6.54 13.50 -16.67
C ARG A 235 -6.82 13.85 -15.20
N LYS A 236 -7.92 13.33 -14.62
CA LYS A 236 -8.22 13.53 -13.19
C LYS A 236 -7.17 12.88 -12.27
N LYS A 237 -6.65 11.70 -12.61
CA LYS A 237 -5.59 11.03 -11.83
C LYS A 237 -4.29 11.81 -11.88
N VAL A 238 -3.90 12.30 -13.06
CA VAL A 238 -2.70 13.14 -13.22
C VAL A 238 -2.82 14.43 -12.40
N GLN A 239 -3.97 15.12 -12.48
CA GLN A 239 -4.21 16.31 -11.67
C GLN A 239 -4.10 16.03 -10.17
N ARG A 240 -4.69 14.92 -9.68
CA ARG A 240 -4.57 14.54 -8.26
C ARG A 240 -3.12 14.30 -7.85
N SER A 241 -2.34 13.57 -8.66
CA SER A 241 -0.93 13.35 -8.36
C SER A 241 -0.10 14.63 -8.37
N GLU A 242 -0.41 15.58 -9.25
CA GLU A 242 0.25 16.90 -9.27
C GLU A 242 -0.08 17.68 -7.99
N TYR A 243 -1.35 17.69 -7.55
CA TYR A 243 -1.74 18.33 -6.30
C TYR A 243 -1.08 17.69 -5.07
N GLU A 244 -1.00 16.37 -5.02
CA GLU A 244 -0.32 15.63 -3.95
C GLU A 244 1.19 15.94 -3.92
N GLU A 245 1.83 16.02 -5.09
CA GLU A 245 3.24 16.40 -5.20
C GLU A 245 3.48 17.85 -4.76
N HIS A 246 2.60 18.78 -5.14
CA HIS A 246 2.66 20.17 -4.69
C HIS A 246 2.44 20.30 -3.18
N ALA A 247 1.49 19.56 -2.61
CA ALA A 247 1.25 19.53 -1.17
C ALA A 247 2.46 18.98 -0.41
N PHE A 248 3.06 17.89 -0.90
CA PHE A 248 4.26 17.31 -0.31
C PHE A 248 5.45 18.28 -0.36
N ARG A 249 5.67 18.96 -1.49
CA ARG A 249 6.72 19.99 -1.62
C ARG A 249 6.48 21.17 -0.67
N ALA A 250 5.24 21.61 -0.50
CA ALA A 250 4.88 22.66 0.44
C ALA A 250 5.16 22.24 1.89
N GLU A 251 4.80 21.01 2.27
CA GLU A 251 5.08 20.47 3.61
C GLU A 251 6.59 20.33 3.90
N GLN A 252 7.37 19.91 2.90
CA GLN A 252 8.83 19.88 3.02
C GLN A 252 9.41 21.28 3.20
N ALA A 253 8.90 22.28 2.47
CA ALA A 253 9.33 23.67 2.61
C ALA A 253 9.00 24.25 3.99
N THR A 254 7.83 23.96 4.55
CA THR A 254 7.47 24.42 5.91
C THR A 254 8.33 23.73 6.97
N LYS A 255 8.58 22.43 6.86
CA LYS A 255 9.50 21.71 7.75
C LYS A 255 10.92 22.28 7.70
N LEU A 256 11.41 22.60 6.51
CA LEU A 256 12.74 23.18 6.34
C LEU A 256 12.82 24.59 6.93
N LYS A 257 11.79 25.42 6.73
CA LYS A 257 11.69 26.76 7.33
C LYS A 257 11.66 26.70 8.86
N ALA A 258 10.85 25.81 9.43
CA ALA A 258 10.79 25.60 10.89
C ALA A 258 12.14 25.14 11.47
N LYS A 259 12.89 24.30 10.73
CA LYS A 259 14.23 23.89 11.13
C LYS A 259 15.23 25.06 11.10
N GLN A 260 15.16 25.92 10.09
CA GLN A 260 15.98 27.14 10.02
C GLN A 260 15.65 28.12 11.15
N GLU A 261 14.36 28.32 11.46
CA GLU A 261 13.92 29.19 12.56
C GLU A 261 14.42 28.66 13.91
N ARG A 262 14.35 27.35 14.17
CA ARG A 262 14.93 26.74 15.38
C ARG A 262 16.45 26.93 15.45
N ALA A 263 17.16 26.73 14.33
CA ALA A 263 18.60 26.95 14.29
C ALA A 263 18.97 28.41 14.62
N ALA A 264 18.24 29.37 14.07
CA ALA A 264 18.42 30.79 14.38
C ALA A 264 18.10 31.12 15.84
N GLN A 265 17.07 30.50 16.43
CA GLN A 265 16.78 30.64 17.86
C GLN A 265 17.92 30.11 18.74
N PHE A 266 18.48 28.94 18.42
CA PHE A 266 19.63 28.40 19.13
C PHE A 266 20.87 29.31 19.03
N GLU A 267 21.14 29.90 17.86
CA GLU A 267 22.24 30.84 17.70
C GLU A 267 22.03 32.12 18.52
N ASN A 268 20.81 32.66 18.54
CA ASN A 268 20.47 33.83 19.35
C ASN A 268 20.58 33.54 20.86
N GLU A 269 20.11 32.37 21.30
CA GLU A 269 20.21 31.95 22.70
C GLU A 269 21.67 31.72 23.12
N LYS A 270 22.48 31.10 22.25
CA LYS A 270 23.93 30.98 22.44
C LYS A 270 24.59 32.36 22.56
N ALA A 271 24.26 33.30 21.68
CA ALA A 271 24.80 34.66 21.74
C ALA A 271 24.40 35.38 23.04
N ARG A 272 23.15 35.22 23.48
CA ARG A 272 22.66 35.75 24.76
C ARG A 272 23.44 35.16 25.94
N LEU A 273 23.60 33.84 26.00
CA LEU A 273 24.34 33.16 27.07
C LEU A 273 25.81 33.57 27.10
N VAL A 274 26.45 33.71 25.94
CA VAL A 274 27.83 34.23 25.86
C VAL A 274 27.93 35.65 26.42
N LYS A 275 26.98 36.52 26.08
CA LYS A 275 26.93 37.89 26.62
C LYS A 275 26.71 37.90 28.14
N GLU A 276 25.81 37.06 28.64
CA GLU A 276 25.55 36.92 30.08
C GLU A 276 26.80 36.42 30.82
N MET A 277 27.48 35.40 30.29
CA MET A 277 28.72 34.88 30.86
C MET A 277 29.85 35.92 30.83
N SER A 278 29.92 36.76 29.80
CA SER A 278 30.87 37.88 29.75
C SER A 278 30.58 38.89 30.85
N MET A 279 29.32 39.34 31.00
CA MET A 279 28.97 40.29 32.07
C MET A 279 29.23 39.72 33.46
N ARG A 280 28.92 38.43 33.69
CA ARG A 280 29.25 37.76 34.95
C ARG A 280 30.76 37.73 35.20
N ARG A 281 31.56 37.50 34.17
CA ARG A 281 33.02 37.52 34.26
C ARG A 281 33.53 38.92 34.59
N ASP A 282 33.00 39.95 33.94
CA ASP A 282 33.40 41.34 34.16
C ASP A 282 33.04 41.80 35.58
N ASN A 283 31.84 41.44 36.06
CA ASN A 283 31.42 41.69 37.45
C ASN A 283 32.33 40.96 38.46
N LEU A 284 32.62 39.69 38.23
CA LEU A 284 33.56 38.93 39.07
C LEU A 284 34.96 39.54 39.07
N SER A 285 35.43 40.05 37.93
CA SER A 285 36.72 40.75 37.85
C SER A 285 36.69 42.03 38.67
N HIS A 286 35.63 42.83 38.57
CA HIS A 286 35.47 44.05 39.35
C HIS A 286 35.39 43.77 40.86
N ASP A 287 34.68 42.73 41.27
CA ASP A 287 34.60 42.29 42.66
C ASP A 287 35.98 41.83 43.18
N LEU A 288 36.78 41.17 42.34
CA LEU A 288 38.15 40.79 42.68
C LEU A 288 39.07 42.02 42.81
N ASP A 289 38.98 42.97 41.89
CA ASP A 289 39.78 44.20 41.92
C ASP A 289 39.45 45.06 43.15
N THR A 290 38.16 45.16 43.50
CA THR A 290 37.69 45.88 44.70
C THR A 290 38.13 45.18 45.99
N MET A 291 38.10 43.84 46.05
CA MET A 291 38.68 43.09 47.16
C MET A 291 40.20 43.29 47.24
N GLU A 292 40.91 43.31 46.12
CA GLU A 292 42.36 43.52 46.10
C GLU A 292 42.74 44.94 46.55
N THR A 293 41.96 45.96 46.19
CA THR A 293 42.14 47.33 46.71
C THR A 293 41.82 47.42 48.20
N ALA A 294 40.77 46.76 48.68
CA ALA A 294 40.44 46.71 50.11
C ALA A 294 41.55 46.02 50.92
N ILE A 295 42.07 44.89 50.44
CA ILE A 295 43.19 44.17 51.05
C ILE A 295 44.47 45.03 51.04
N SER A 296 44.73 45.76 49.94
CA SER A 296 45.88 46.66 49.82
C SER A 296 45.77 47.85 50.78
N SER A 297 44.57 48.40 50.98
CA SER A 297 44.31 49.45 51.96
C SER A 297 44.53 48.96 53.40
N ILE A 298 44.06 47.75 53.73
CA ILE A 298 44.33 47.10 55.03
C ILE A 298 45.84 46.83 55.23
N ARG A 299 46.56 46.42 54.18
CA ARG A 299 48.02 46.26 54.26
C ARG A 299 48.76 47.59 54.44
N SER A 300 48.28 48.65 53.80
CA SER A 300 48.84 50.00 53.90
C SER A 300 48.70 50.55 55.32
N THR A 301 47.52 50.43 55.94
CA THR A 301 47.29 50.85 57.33
C THR A 301 48.04 50.02 58.37
N ARG A 302 48.47 48.80 58.01
CA ARG A 302 49.30 47.93 58.87
C ARG A 302 50.80 48.29 58.89
N THR A 303 51.26 49.23 58.06
CA THR A 303 52.66 49.69 58.05
C THR A 303 52.93 50.93 58.91
N MET A 304 51.89 51.51 59.50
CA MET A 304 52.05 52.55 60.53
C MET A 304 52.13 51.90 61.91
N ARG A 305 53.24 52.18 62.59
CA ARG A 305 53.54 51.82 63.99
C ARG A 305 52.28 51.94 64.87
N PRO A 306 51.92 50.93 65.70
CA PRO A 306 50.77 51.07 66.57
C PRO A 306 51.09 52.15 67.63
N PRO A 307 50.19 53.11 67.89
CA PRO A 307 50.28 53.86 69.13
C PRO A 307 49.99 52.87 70.27
N SER A 308 50.88 52.89 71.25
CA SER A 308 50.75 52.18 72.51
C SER A 308 49.39 52.43 73.16
N GLY A 309 48.71 51.35 73.55
CA GLY A 309 47.67 51.37 74.57
C GLY A 309 46.31 51.83 74.09
N LEU A 310 45.56 50.96 73.40
CA LEU A 310 44.11 51.02 73.40
C LEU A 310 43.53 49.61 73.25
N ASN A 311 42.73 49.27 74.25
CA ASN A 311 42.05 48.01 74.45
C ASN A 311 40.94 47.88 73.38
N LEU A 312 41.05 46.89 72.50
CA LEU A 312 39.99 46.51 71.54
C LEU A 312 39.63 45.04 71.77
N GLN A 313 39.11 44.76 72.97
CA GLN A 313 38.02 43.80 73.07
C GLN A 313 36.76 44.51 72.51
N HIS A 314 35.95 43.79 71.75
CA HIS A 314 34.74 44.23 71.02
C HIS A 314 34.94 44.72 69.58
N SER A 315 35.06 43.77 68.65
CA SER A 315 34.24 43.70 67.41
C SER A 315 34.78 42.62 66.46
N LEU A 316 34.67 41.35 66.86
CA LEU A 316 34.76 40.19 65.96
C LEU A 316 33.49 39.35 66.05
N SER A 317 32.32 39.99 65.92
CA SER A 317 31.03 39.30 66.02
C SER A 317 30.08 39.54 64.84
N THR A 318 30.57 40.01 63.69
CA THR A 318 29.72 40.21 62.49
C THR A 318 30.31 39.70 61.17
N LEU A 319 31.32 38.83 61.22
CA LEU A 319 31.83 38.14 60.01
C LEU A 319 31.44 36.65 59.91
N ASP A 320 30.41 36.22 60.63
CA ASP A 320 29.85 34.85 60.56
C ASP A 320 28.55 34.75 59.74
N ARG A 321 28.29 35.72 58.85
CA ARG A 321 27.06 35.78 58.03
C ARG A 321 27.22 35.50 56.53
N PHE A 322 28.32 34.86 56.13
CA PHE A 322 28.37 34.15 54.84
C PHE A 322 28.56 32.66 55.10
N LYS A 323 27.53 32.05 55.69
CA LYS A 323 27.27 30.63 55.46
C LYS A 323 26.95 30.48 53.97
N SER A 324 27.85 29.81 53.28
CA SER A 324 27.64 29.08 52.03
C SER A 324 26.17 28.66 51.85
N PRO A 325 25.55 28.87 50.67
CA PRO A 325 24.34 28.14 50.32
C PRO A 325 24.71 26.65 50.32
N GLN A 326 24.22 25.92 51.32
CA GLN A 326 24.12 24.47 51.25
C GLN A 326 23.23 24.16 50.04
N TYR A 327 23.88 23.75 48.95
CA TYR A 327 23.21 22.96 47.94
C TYR A 327 22.75 21.67 48.63
N TYR A 328 21.45 21.42 48.57
CA TYR A 328 20.89 20.10 48.79
C TYR A 328 21.46 19.19 47.70
N GLU A 329 22.43 18.36 48.06
CA GLU A 329 22.68 17.10 47.35
C GLU A 329 21.59 16.11 47.81
N ASP A 330 20.50 16.07 47.06
CA ASP A 330 19.58 14.93 47.05
C ASP A 330 20.21 13.81 46.19
N ASP A 331 21.31 13.23 46.67
CA ASP A 331 21.85 11.96 46.18
C ASP A 331 21.56 10.88 47.23
N ASN A 332 20.30 10.48 47.32
CA ASN A 332 19.89 9.28 48.04
C ASN A 332 18.59 8.71 47.47
N PHE A 333 18.65 8.19 46.24
CA PHE A 333 17.79 7.08 45.83
C PHE A 333 18.56 6.17 44.86
N LEU A 334 18.53 4.87 45.15
CA LEU A 334 19.03 3.75 44.35
C LEU A 334 20.50 3.33 44.55
N ARG A 335 20.82 2.92 45.78
CA ARG A 335 21.79 1.85 46.02
C ARG A 335 21.21 0.81 46.98
N SER A 336 20.47 -0.16 46.45
CA SER A 336 20.16 -1.42 47.13
C SER A 336 20.09 -2.57 46.13
N HIS A 337 20.72 -3.67 46.50
CA HIS A 337 20.74 -5.00 45.86
C HIS A 337 21.77 -5.27 44.76
N ASN A 338 23.01 -5.47 45.21
CA ASN A 338 23.78 -6.64 44.79
C ASN A 338 23.28 -7.86 45.57
N SER A 339 22.87 -8.91 44.87
CA SER A 339 23.07 -10.29 45.31
C SER A 339 22.82 -11.29 44.18
N THR A 340 23.83 -12.15 44.01
CA THR A 340 23.70 -13.56 43.62
C THR A 340 23.87 -13.93 42.14
N MET A 341 25.11 -14.33 41.86
CA MET A 341 25.55 -15.53 41.13
C MET A 341 24.82 -16.00 39.87
N GLY A 342 25.64 -16.17 38.83
CA GLY A 342 25.70 -17.43 38.08
C GLY A 342 25.30 -17.32 36.60
N PHE A 343 26.28 -17.29 35.71
CA PHE A 343 26.38 -18.25 34.59
C PHE A 343 27.74 -18.09 33.88
N THR A 344 28.40 -19.22 33.64
CA THR A 344 29.76 -19.40 33.12
C THR A 344 29.87 -19.22 31.60
N PRO A 345 31.07 -18.92 31.06
CA PRO A 345 31.31 -18.92 29.61
C PRO A 345 31.66 -20.33 29.13
N SER A 346 30.79 -20.94 28.32
CA SER A 346 31.12 -22.20 27.65
C SER A 346 31.76 -21.91 26.29
N ALA A 347 33.08 -22.06 26.25
CA ALA A 347 33.80 -22.29 25.02
C ALA A 347 33.27 -23.58 24.36
N MET A 348 32.96 -23.53 23.08
CA MET A 348 32.96 -24.71 22.21
C MET A 348 33.51 -24.34 20.84
N ASN A 349 34.69 -24.89 20.61
CA ASN A 349 35.50 -24.85 19.42
C ASN A 349 35.13 -26.09 18.59
N TRP A 350 34.51 -25.98 17.41
CA TRP A 350 34.44 -27.09 16.43
C TRP A 350 34.51 -26.56 15.00
N ASN A 351 35.75 -26.55 14.49
CA ASN A 351 36.22 -27.04 13.20
C ASN A 351 35.41 -26.85 11.90
N ALA A 352 36.14 -26.27 10.93
CA ALA A 352 36.33 -26.70 9.54
C ALA A 352 35.11 -26.72 8.58
N GLN A 353 35.18 -25.96 7.47
CA GLN A 353 35.72 -26.45 6.19
C GLN A 353 35.58 -25.36 5.10
N THR A 354 36.70 -24.93 4.53
CA THR A 354 36.77 -24.27 3.21
C THR A 354 36.59 -25.36 2.12
N PRO A 355 36.22 -25.07 0.85
CA PRO A 355 37.08 -24.30 -0.07
C PRO A 355 36.37 -23.39 -1.09
N PHE A 356 37.20 -22.49 -1.62
CA PHE A 356 37.14 -21.81 -2.93
C PHE A 356 36.37 -22.54 -4.05
N LYS A 357 35.68 -21.77 -4.92
CA LYS A 357 36.06 -21.64 -6.35
C LYS A 357 35.26 -20.57 -7.10
N SER A 358 36.02 -19.74 -7.79
CA SER A 358 35.65 -18.83 -8.87
C SER A 358 35.05 -19.54 -10.09
N THR A 359 34.06 -18.92 -10.76
CA THR A 359 33.96 -18.99 -12.23
C THR A 359 33.33 -17.73 -12.81
N THR A 360 34.07 -17.16 -13.74
CA THR A 360 33.77 -16.08 -14.67
C THR A 360 32.83 -16.52 -15.81
N LYS A 361 32.14 -15.54 -16.43
CA LYS A 361 31.57 -15.54 -17.81
C LYS A 361 30.32 -16.44 -17.99
N LYS A 362 29.25 -16.10 -18.73
CA LYS A 362 29.02 -15.27 -19.92
C LYS A 362 27.56 -14.74 -19.97
N ARG A 363 27.37 -13.62 -20.69
CA ARG A 363 26.10 -13.23 -21.34
C ARG A 363 25.53 -14.36 -22.22
N PRO A 364 24.22 -14.31 -22.52
CA PRO A 364 23.84 -14.28 -23.93
C PRO A 364 22.95 -13.08 -24.28
N LYS A 365 23.22 -12.53 -25.46
CA LYS A 365 22.30 -11.70 -26.25
C LYS A 365 21.30 -12.61 -26.97
N SER A 366 20.24 -11.95 -27.45
CA SER A 366 19.32 -12.27 -28.55
C SER A 366 18.26 -13.35 -28.36
N ALA A 367 16.99 -12.92 -28.43
CA ALA A 367 16.07 -13.38 -29.47
C ALA A 367 14.86 -12.44 -29.55
N THR A 368 14.86 -11.62 -30.60
CA THR A 368 13.72 -10.88 -31.13
C THR A 368 12.66 -11.88 -31.63
N ARG A 369 11.39 -11.73 -31.23
CA ARG A 369 10.25 -12.24 -32.00
C ARG A 369 9.04 -11.33 -31.81
N ALA A 370 8.71 -10.62 -32.89
CA ALA A 370 7.47 -9.89 -33.09
C ALA A 370 6.36 -10.83 -33.59
N SER A 371 5.12 -10.29 -33.63
CA SER A 371 3.86 -10.90 -34.10
C SER A 371 3.12 -11.69 -33.01
N SER A 372 1.84 -11.48 -32.67
CA SER A 372 0.70 -10.95 -33.43
C SER A 372 -0.41 -10.52 -32.44
N TYR A 373 -1.13 -9.45 -32.78
CA TYR A 373 -2.38 -9.05 -32.13
C TYR A 373 -3.46 -10.12 -32.36
N ALA A 374 -4.11 -10.59 -31.29
CA ALA A 374 -5.36 -11.35 -31.36
C ALA A 374 -6.33 -10.83 -30.29
N THR A 375 -7.35 -10.13 -30.74
CA THR A 375 -8.54 -9.75 -29.95
C THR A 375 -9.37 -10.99 -29.61
N PRO A 376 -9.76 -11.23 -28.34
CA PRO A 376 -10.77 -12.23 -28.03
C PRO A 376 -12.17 -11.61 -28.17
N GLU A 377 -12.95 -12.18 -29.10
CA GLU A 377 -14.39 -12.01 -29.19
C GLU A 377 -15.10 -12.46 -27.90
N ARG A 378 -16.22 -11.79 -27.66
CA ARG A 378 -17.00 -11.80 -26.42
C ARG A 378 -17.97 -13.00 -26.44
N THR A 379 -17.64 -14.08 -25.74
CA THR A 379 -18.60 -15.15 -25.45
C THR A 379 -19.48 -14.74 -24.28
N ALA A 380 -20.76 -14.48 -24.54
CA ALA A 380 -21.79 -14.39 -23.51
C ALA A 380 -21.96 -15.78 -22.86
N SER A 381 -22.12 -15.83 -21.54
CA SER A 381 -22.43 -17.04 -20.78
C SER A 381 -23.58 -16.74 -19.81
N PRO A 382 -24.36 -17.77 -19.45
CA PRO A 382 -25.79 -17.66 -19.18
C PRO A 382 -26.11 -17.31 -17.72
N ASP A 383 -27.28 -16.69 -17.53
CA ASP A 383 -27.92 -16.47 -16.24
C ASP A 383 -28.13 -17.79 -15.49
N VAL A 384 -27.60 -17.88 -14.27
CA VAL A 384 -27.98 -18.91 -13.30
C VAL A 384 -28.38 -18.22 -12.00
N SER A 385 -29.69 -18.10 -11.83
CA SER A 385 -30.38 -17.70 -10.60
C SER A 385 -30.10 -18.72 -9.51
N ARG A 386 -29.42 -18.33 -8.43
CA ARG A 386 -29.44 -19.05 -7.15
C ARG A 386 -29.97 -18.12 -6.06
N SER A 387 -31.15 -18.46 -5.58
CA SER A 387 -31.85 -17.88 -4.43
C SER A 387 -31.03 -18.03 -3.15
N ILE A 388 -30.75 -16.93 -2.46
CA ILE A 388 -30.28 -16.92 -1.07
C ILE A 388 -31.46 -16.40 -0.24
N SER A 389 -32.00 -17.26 0.63
CA SER A 389 -33.01 -16.89 1.62
C SER A 389 -32.36 -16.05 2.73
N PRO A 390 -32.89 -14.86 3.09
CA PRO A 390 -32.37 -14.12 4.23
C PRO A 390 -32.94 -14.70 5.54
N GLN A 391 -32.09 -15.30 6.36
CA GLN A 391 -32.40 -15.51 7.78
C GLN A 391 -32.41 -14.13 8.45
N LYS A 392 -33.55 -13.77 9.05
CA LYS A 392 -33.75 -12.54 9.81
C LYS A 392 -33.17 -12.74 11.22
N HIS A 393 -32.06 -12.08 11.53
CA HIS A 393 -31.74 -11.72 12.90
C HIS A 393 -31.97 -10.22 13.05
N ALA A 394 -33.16 -9.87 13.57
CA ALA A 394 -33.42 -8.53 14.06
C ALA A 394 -32.81 -8.45 15.47
N PHE A 395 -31.66 -7.80 15.62
CA PHE A 395 -31.22 -7.31 16.91
C PHE A 395 -31.97 -5.99 17.18
N LEU A 396 -33.00 -6.05 18.02
CA LEU A 396 -33.52 -4.86 18.68
C LEU A 396 -32.45 -4.36 19.68
N PRO A 397 -32.22 -3.04 19.80
CA PRO A 397 -31.45 -2.52 20.92
C PRO A 397 -32.30 -2.67 22.19
N GLN A 398 -31.85 -3.50 23.12
CA GLN A 398 -32.37 -3.52 24.48
C GLN A 398 -31.93 -2.21 25.15
N ASP A 399 -32.91 -1.39 25.55
CA ASP A 399 -32.72 -0.38 26.57
C ASP A 399 -32.19 -1.08 27.84
N LEU A 400 -30.96 -0.79 28.24
CA LEU A 400 -30.41 -1.23 29.53
C LEU A 400 -29.86 -0.03 30.32
N PRO A 401 -30.10 -0.01 31.65
CA PRO A 401 -29.93 1.14 32.53
C PRO A 401 -28.46 1.37 32.93
N MET A 402 -28.23 2.53 33.57
CA MET A 402 -26.92 3.00 34.01
C MET A 402 -26.12 2.00 34.88
N SER A 403 -24.79 2.13 34.75
CA SER A 403 -23.66 1.59 35.53
C SER A 403 -22.99 0.30 35.04
N ASP A 404 -21.68 0.45 34.76
CA ASP A 404 -20.61 -0.52 34.60
C ASP A 404 -20.93 -1.83 33.84
N GLY A 405 -21.05 -1.71 32.52
CA GLY A 405 -21.18 -2.86 31.61
C GLY A 405 -19.83 -3.55 31.36
N PHE A 406 -19.65 -4.73 31.93
CA PHE A 406 -18.67 -5.72 31.49
C PHE A 406 -19.05 -6.25 30.09
N ILE A 407 -18.08 -6.33 29.17
CA ILE A 407 -18.24 -6.97 27.86
C ILE A 407 -17.18 -8.09 27.76
N ALA A 408 -17.60 -9.30 27.43
CA ALA A 408 -16.74 -10.44 27.13
C ALA A 408 -16.37 -10.46 25.64
N ASP A 409 -15.17 -10.94 25.32
CA ASP A 409 -14.74 -11.26 23.95
C ASP A 409 -15.46 -12.50 23.39
N ASP A 410 -15.37 -12.69 22.06
CA ASP A 410 -15.97 -13.82 21.32
C ASP A 410 -15.48 -15.22 21.78
N GLU A 411 -14.52 -15.29 22.72
CA GLU A 411 -14.04 -16.52 23.36
C GLU A 411 -14.45 -16.67 24.85
N GLY A 412 -15.28 -15.75 25.38
CA GLY A 412 -15.87 -15.88 26.72
C GLY A 412 -14.91 -15.61 27.89
N GLY A 413 -13.86 -14.83 27.69
CA GLY A 413 -12.95 -14.37 28.75
C GLY A 413 -13.41 -13.04 29.37
N PRO A 414 -13.23 -12.84 30.71
CA PRO A 414 -13.47 -11.53 31.31
C PRO A 414 -12.31 -10.60 30.93
N ILE A 415 -12.56 -9.68 30.00
CA ILE A 415 -11.65 -8.54 29.80
C ILE A 415 -11.88 -7.60 30.98
N GLY A 416 -10.82 -7.30 31.74
CA GLY A 416 -10.84 -6.25 32.77
C GLY A 416 -11.30 -4.90 32.18
N PRO A 417 -11.57 -3.88 33.01
CA PRO A 417 -12.16 -2.62 32.57
C PRO A 417 -11.31 -1.99 31.46
N THR A 418 -11.72 -2.18 30.20
CA THR A 418 -10.95 -1.73 29.03
C THR A 418 -11.20 -0.26 28.83
N GLY A 419 -10.14 0.52 29.09
CA GLY A 419 -9.86 1.76 28.38
C GLY A 419 -10.81 2.91 28.67
N SER A 420 -10.28 4.12 28.68
CA SER A 420 -11.11 5.31 28.65
C SER A 420 -12.10 5.24 27.47
N ARG A 421 -13.26 5.89 27.57
CA ARG A 421 -14.26 6.01 26.50
C ARG A 421 -13.65 6.48 25.16
N SER A 422 -12.56 7.25 25.24
CA SER A 422 -11.73 7.66 24.10
C SER A 422 -11.02 6.50 23.39
N GLU A 423 -10.63 5.44 24.10
CA GLU A 423 -10.05 4.22 23.51
C GLU A 423 -11.11 3.41 22.77
N GLN A 424 -12.35 3.38 23.26
CA GLN A 424 -13.48 2.77 22.56
C GLN A 424 -13.83 3.53 21.27
N LEU A 425 -13.85 4.87 21.32
CA LEU A 425 -14.02 5.70 20.12
C LEU A 425 -12.90 5.49 19.11
N ALA A 426 -11.64 5.37 19.56
CA ALA A 426 -10.50 5.13 18.67
C ALA A 426 -10.60 3.77 17.95
N ARG A 427 -11.05 2.71 18.65
CA ARG A 427 -11.28 1.39 18.05
C ARG A 427 -12.41 1.42 17.03
N ILE A 428 -13.55 2.02 17.37
CA ILE A 428 -14.70 2.15 16.45
C ILE A 428 -14.31 2.95 15.20
N LEU A 429 -13.52 4.03 15.34
CA LEU A 429 -13.04 4.81 14.21
C LEU A 429 -12.07 4.03 13.32
N ALA A 430 -11.18 3.22 13.89
CA ALA A 430 -10.28 2.36 13.13
C ALA A 430 -11.05 1.26 12.37
N ASP A 431 -12.04 0.64 13.02
CA ASP A 431 -12.87 -0.39 12.41
C ASP A 431 -13.75 0.16 11.27
N GLU A 432 -14.31 1.37 11.41
CA GLU A 432 -15.05 2.02 10.33
C GLU A 432 -14.17 2.42 9.15
N GLN A 433 -12.91 2.82 9.38
CA GLN A 433 -11.96 3.06 8.30
C GLN A 433 -11.67 1.79 7.51
N ASN A 434 -11.42 0.68 8.21
CA ASN A 434 -11.20 -0.62 7.58
C ASN A 434 -12.43 -1.10 6.78
N ARG A 435 -13.64 -0.93 7.33
CA ARG A 435 -14.90 -1.25 6.62
C ARG A 435 -15.13 -0.38 5.40
N GLU A 436 -14.75 0.89 5.43
CA GLU A 436 -14.88 1.78 4.28
C GLU A 436 -13.95 1.36 3.13
N GLU A 437 -12.73 0.91 3.44
CA GLU A 437 -11.81 0.34 2.45
C GLU A 437 -12.37 -0.95 1.83
N GLU A 438 -12.95 -1.83 2.65
CA GLU A 438 -13.63 -3.04 2.19
C GLU A 438 -14.82 -2.71 1.28
N ARG A 439 -15.70 -1.78 1.67
CA ARG A 439 -16.86 -1.32 0.88
C ARG A 439 -16.42 -0.78 -0.49
N GLN A 440 -15.36 0.02 -0.53
CA GLN A 440 -14.81 0.55 -1.78
C GLN A 440 -14.25 -0.56 -2.67
N SER A 441 -13.56 -1.55 -2.08
CA SER A 441 -13.07 -2.72 -2.81
C SER A 441 -14.21 -3.53 -3.44
N ILE A 442 -15.30 -3.74 -2.70
CA ILE A 442 -16.49 -4.46 -3.16
C ILE A 442 -17.17 -3.69 -4.31
N LEU A 443 -17.35 -2.37 -4.18
CA LEU A 443 -17.94 -1.54 -5.25
C LEU A 443 -17.12 -1.58 -6.55
N LEU A 444 -15.79 -1.65 -6.44
CA LEU A 444 -14.88 -1.72 -7.60
C LEU A 444 -14.93 -3.10 -8.30
N THR A 445 -15.17 -4.17 -7.56
CA THR A 445 -15.22 -5.55 -8.11
C THR A 445 -16.54 -5.86 -8.82
N VAL A 446 -17.65 -5.25 -8.41
CA VAL A 446 -18.98 -5.49 -9.00
C VAL A 446 -19.09 -4.83 -10.37
N LYS A 447 -19.26 -5.65 -11.43
CA LYS A 447 -19.33 -5.20 -12.84
C LYS A 447 -20.71 -4.73 -13.28
N ASP A 448 -21.77 -5.17 -12.62
CA ASP A 448 -23.15 -4.78 -12.95
C ASP A 448 -23.47 -3.40 -12.33
N PRO A 449 -23.81 -2.38 -13.14
CA PRO A 449 -24.11 -1.04 -12.65
C PRO A 449 -25.34 -0.99 -11.74
N ARG A 450 -26.34 -1.87 -11.92
CA ARG A 450 -27.55 -1.89 -11.07
C ARG A 450 -27.25 -2.48 -9.70
N GLN A 451 -26.45 -3.54 -9.64
CA GLN A 451 -25.99 -4.12 -8.38
C GLN A 451 -25.04 -3.16 -7.64
N ARG A 452 -24.13 -2.51 -8.37
CA ARG A 452 -23.24 -1.48 -7.80
C ARG A 452 -24.03 -0.31 -7.20
N GLN A 453 -25.09 0.15 -7.87
CA GLN A 453 -25.94 1.22 -7.35
C GLN A 453 -26.71 0.79 -6.08
N ARG A 454 -27.21 -0.45 -6.03
CA ARG A 454 -27.87 -1.00 -4.84
C ARG A 454 -26.92 -1.12 -3.66
N LEU A 455 -25.71 -1.66 -3.89
CA LEU A 455 -24.67 -1.75 -2.87
C LEU A 455 -24.21 -0.38 -2.38
N TYR A 456 -24.09 0.59 -3.29
CA TYR A 456 -23.77 1.97 -2.91
C TYR A 456 -24.82 2.59 -1.98
N MET A 457 -26.11 2.34 -2.23
CA MET A 457 -27.16 2.82 -1.32
C MET A 457 -27.11 2.11 0.04
N LEU A 458 -26.90 0.79 0.06
CA LEU A 458 -26.76 0.00 1.30
C LEU A 458 -25.57 0.48 2.14
N PHE A 459 -24.41 0.70 1.51
CA PHE A 459 -23.22 1.18 2.19
C PHE A 459 -23.38 2.60 2.73
N ASN A 460 -24.11 3.47 2.03
CA ASN A 460 -24.43 4.80 2.58
C ASN A 460 -25.34 4.69 3.81
N THR A 461 -26.34 3.80 3.80
CA THR A 461 -27.21 3.61 4.98
C THR A 461 -26.45 3.06 6.18
N GLU A 462 -25.53 2.12 5.99
CA GLU A 462 -24.70 1.62 7.08
C GLU A 462 -23.72 2.68 7.60
N ARG A 463 -23.13 3.48 6.69
CA ARG A 463 -22.25 4.58 7.06
C ARG A 463 -22.96 5.65 7.87
N ASP A 464 -24.21 5.97 7.51
CA ASP A 464 -25.00 6.97 8.23
C ASP A 464 -25.43 6.44 9.61
N GLN A 465 -25.69 5.13 9.74
CA GLN A 465 -25.91 4.48 11.04
C GLN A 465 -24.65 4.52 11.93
N ALA A 466 -23.47 4.21 11.38
CA ALA A 466 -22.20 4.27 12.10
C ALA A 466 -21.88 5.70 12.58
N LYS A 467 -22.11 6.71 11.73
CA LYS A 467 -21.97 8.12 12.12
C LYS A 467 -22.92 8.51 13.24
N SER A 468 -24.19 8.10 13.15
CA SER A 468 -25.16 8.36 14.20
C SER A 468 -24.77 7.71 15.53
N ALA A 469 -24.15 6.52 15.51
CA ALA A 469 -23.65 5.85 16.71
C ALA A 469 -22.43 6.59 17.32
N ILE A 470 -21.50 7.05 16.48
CA ILE A 470 -20.35 7.84 16.92
C ILE A 470 -20.82 9.17 17.53
N GLU A 471 -21.76 9.86 16.88
CA GLU A 471 -22.33 11.11 17.41
C GLU A 471 -23.07 10.89 18.74
N ALA A 472 -23.77 9.76 18.90
CA ALA A 472 -24.41 9.42 20.17
C ALA A 472 -23.38 9.22 21.29
N LEU A 473 -22.28 8.52 21.00
CA LEU A 473 -21.18 8.31 21.95
C LEU A 473 -20.46 9.64 22.31
N GLN A 474 -20.26 10.53 21.34
CA GLN A 474 -19.68 11.86 21.58
C GLN A 474 -20.58 12.76 22.42
N ARG A 475 -21.91 12.74 22.18
CA ARG A 475 -22.86 13.51 23.00
C ARG A 475 -22.87 13.07 24.45
N THR A 476 -22.69 11.78 24.69
CA THR A 476 -22.57 11.22 26.05
C THR A 476 -21.21 11.46 26.71
N GLU A 477 -20.20 11.94 26.00
CA GLU A 477 -18.91 12.40 26.55
C GLU A 477 -18.96 13.87 26.99
N HIS A 478 -19.87 14.65 26.39
CA HIS A 478 -20.07 16.07 26.69
C HIS A 478 -21.21 16.36 27.68
N ALA A 479 -21.98 15.34 28.06
CA ALA A 479 -23.00 15.39 29.11
C ALA A 479 -22.42 14.85 30.42
#